data_AF-A0A957VCH0-F1
#
_entry.id   AF-A0A957VCH0-F1
#
_cell.length_a   1.000
_cell.length_b   1.000
_cell.length_c   1.000
_cell.angle_alpha   90.00
_cell.angle_beta   90.00
_cell.angle_gamma   90.00
#
_symmetry.space_group_name_H-M   'P 1'
#
loop_
_entity.id
_entity.type
_entity.pdbx_description
1 polymer ?
#
loop_
_entity_poly.entity_id
_entity_poly.type
_entity_poly.pdbx_seq_one_letter_code
_entity_poly.pdbx_strand_id
1 'polypeptide(L)'
;MFGQQKWENLSVEELEQALLIKKRQARLERFQRLSGRARSTNEALLGEEWQPAKAVTATAGKTARPAAQTIVDRPKSWRDTLLLGLEVTAVVGLVAVLVASYFNLRELNDEVAVAQQNLLTVTEPVPAEAPPPAPIALARLPGGHTPPTAPGGAVPDVPLHLQEWVQPAASFASAAASVEIEQQQSAGPTRIVIPKIKVDAPIVSGVTWEDLKKGVGHLPGSAHPGQRG
;
A
#
# COMPACT_ATOMS: atom_id res chain seq x y z
N MET A 1 -39.04 -23.51 26.54
CA MET A 1 -39.48 -24.38 27.66
C MET A 1 -38.32 -25.30 28.01
N PHE A 2 -37.45 -24.90 28.94
CA PHE A 2 -36.53 -25.82 29.60
C PHE A 2 -36.95 -25.83 31.06
N GLY A 3 -37.93 -26.69 31.36
CA GLY A 3 -38.41 -26.89 32.71
C GLY A 3 -37.31 -27.52 33.54
N GLN A 4 -37.01 -26.87 34.67
CA GLN A 4 -36.23 -27.29 35.85
C GLN A 4 -35.66 -28.73 35.88
N GLN A 5 -34.82 -29.09 34.91
CA GLN A 5 -34.00 -30.30 34.99
C GLN A 5 -32.76 -29.91 35.81
N LYS A 6 -32.54 -30.64 36.91
CA LYS A 6 -31.44 -30.41 37.86
C LYS A 6 -30.12 -30.52 37.10
N TRP A 7 -29.25 -29.52 37.23
CA TRP A 7 -27.96 -29.36 36.52
C TRP A 7 -27.06 -30.61 36.53
N GLU A 8 -27.30 -31.53 37.47
CA GLU A 8 -26.58 -32.80 37.66
C GLU A 8 -26.89 -33.86 36.60
N ASN A 9 -27.97 -33.72 35.81
CA ASN A 9 -28.37 -34.69 34.79
C ASN A 9 -28.05 -34.28 33.35
N LEU A 10 -27.44 -33.09 33.13
CA LEU A 10 -27.08 -32.65 31.78
C LEU A 10 -25.70 -33.18 31.40
N SER A 11 -25.53 -33.59 30.14
CA SER A 11 -24.20 -33.95 29.64
C SER A 11 -23.29 -32.72 29.61
N VAL A 12 -21.97 -32.94 29.62
CA VAL A 12 -20.98 -31.85 29.62
C VAL A 12 -21.19 -30.93 28.41
N GLU A 13 -21.51 -31.50 27.26
CA GLU A 13 -21.76 -30.79 26.01
C GLU A 13 -23.03 -29.91 26.09
N GLU A 14 -24.09 -30.39 26.74
CA GLU A 14 -25.32 -29.62 26.93
C GLU A 14 -25.10 -28.45 27.90
N LEU A 15 -24.27 -28.65 28.93
CA LEU A 15 -23.89 -27.59 29.86
C LEU A 15 -23.06 -26.51 29.15
N GLU A 16 -22.13 -26.90 28.29
CA GLU A 16 -21.34 -25.98 27.47
C GLU A 16 -22.22 -25.18 26.51
N GLN A 17 -23.20 -25.82 25.86
CA GLN A 17 -24.17 -25.11 25.01
C GLN A 17 -25.02 -24.11 25.80
N ALA A 18 -25.50 -24.51 26.98
CA ALA A 18 -26.26 -23.61 27.85
C ALA A 18 -25.41 -22.40 28.30
N LEU A 19 -24.12 -22.61 28.61
CA LEU A 19 -23.20 -21.54 28.96
C LEU A 19 -22.89 -20.61 27.78
N LEU A 20 -22.74 -21.15 26.57
CA LEU A 20 -22.54 -20.34 25.36
C LEU A 20 -23.74 -19.43 25.08
N ILE A 21 -24.96 -19.94 25.23
CA ILE A 21 -26.19 -19.16 25.06
C ILE A 21 -26.26 -18.05 26.12
N LYS A 22 -26.01 -18.37 27.40
CA LYS A 22 -25.97 -17.39 28.50
C LYS A 22 -24.92 -16.30 28.29
N LYS A 23 -23.71 -16.66 27.84
CA LYS A 23 -22.61 -15.72 27.56
C LYS A 23 -22.95 -14.78 26.41
N ARG A 24 -23.64 -15.28 25.38
CA ARG A 24 -24.13 -14.47 24.25
C ARG A 24 -25.18 -13.46 24.69
N GLN A 25 -26.14 -13.88 25.52
CA GLN A 25 -27.17 -13.01 26.08
C GLN A 25 -26.56 -11.90 26.95
N ALA A 26 -25.62 -12.23 27.84
CA ALA A 26 -24.92 -11.23 28.65
C ALA A 26 -24.12 -10.21 27.80
N ARG A 27 -23.55 -10.65 26.67
CA ARG A 27 -22.85 -9.75 25.73
C ARG A 27 -23.84 -8.80 25.04
N LEU A 28 -25.01 -9.28 24.65
CA LEU A 28 -26.05 -8.45 24.04
C LEU A 28 -26.61 -7.44 25.05
N GLU A 29 -26.83 -7.82 26.30
CA GLU A 29 -27.26 -6.89 27.35
C GLU A 29 -26.22 -5.80 27.63
N ARG A 30 -24.92 -6.15 27.68
CA ARG A 30 -23.83 -5.17 27.81
C ARG A 30 -23.79 -4.21 26.62
N PHE A 31 -23.95 -4.74 25.40
CA PHE A 31 -24.02 -3.94 24.20
C PHE A 31 -25.24 -3.01 24.22
N GLN A 32 -26.41 -3.49 24.65
CA GLN A 32 -27.62 -2.66 24.77
C GLN A 32 -27.43 -1.54 25.80
N ARG A 33 -26.86 -1.83 26.97
CA ARG A 33 -26.51 -0.81 27.99
C ARG A 33 -25.54 0.25 27.45
N LEU A 34 -24.52 -0.18 26.70
CA LEU A 34 -23.56 0.72 26.08
C LEU A 34 -24.17 1.50 24.90
N SER A 35 -25.04 0.89 24.10
CA SER A 35 -25.69 1.53 22.96
C SER A 35 -26.69 2.62 23.39
N GLY A 36 -27.38 2.45 24.52
CA GLY A 36 -28.18 3.52 25.14
C GLY A 36 -27.33 4.71 25.60
N ARG A 37 -26.10 4.46 26.05
CA ARG A 37 -25.12 5.50 26.41
C ARG A 37 -24.46 6.15 25.17
N ALA A 38 -24.17 5.38 24.13
CA ALA A 38 -23.49 5.84 22.92
C ALA A 38 -24.40 6.63 21.97
N ARG A 39 -25.73 6.43 22.03
CA ARG A 39 -26.67 7.32 21.34
C ARG A 39 -26.59 8.76 21.87
N SER A 40 -26.36 8.94 23.18
CA SER A 40 -26.18 10.27 23.78
C SER A 40 -24.83 10.92 23.46
N THR A 41 -23.80 10.14 23.08
CA THR A 41 -22.49 10.71 22.69
C THR A 41 -22.46 11.19 21.24
N ASN A 42 -23.26 10.59 20.35
CA ASN A 42 -23.39 11.07 18.97
C ASN A 42 -24.29 12.32 18.85
N GLU A 43 -25.27 12.51 19.74
CA GLU A 43 -26.03 13.78 19.82
C GLU A 43 -25.19 14.92 20.40
N ALA A 44 -24.22 14.65 21.27
CA ALA A 44 -23.34 15.69 21.84
C ALA A 44 -22.27 16.22 20.85
N LEU A 45 -22.02 15.52 19.74
CA LEU A 45 -21.01 15.89 18.73
C LEU A 45 -21.57 16.65 17.52
N LEU A 46 -22.90 16.78 17.42
CA LEU A 46 -23.57 17.46 16.31
C LEU A 46 -24.56 18.51 16.83
N GLY A 47 -24.00 19.62 17.34
CA GLY A 47 -24.64 20.93 17.41
C GLY A 47 -25.75 21.13 18.45
N GLU A 48 -25.46 21.84 19.53
CA GLU A 48 -25.94 23.23 19.70
C GLU A 48 -25.39 23.86 20.99
N GLU A 49 -25.25 25.17 20.89
CA GLU A 49 -24.90 26.19 21.89
C GLU A 49 -25.00 25.82 23.38
N TRP A 50 -23.90 26.08 24.07
CA TRP A 50 -23.85 26.27 25.51
C TRP A 50 -24.75 27.44 25.93
N GLN A 51 -25.88 27.15 26.59
CA GLN A 51 -26.60 28.13 27.41
C GLN A 51 -26.46 27.74 28.89
N PRO A 52 -25.98 28.64 29.77
CA PRO A 52 -25.80 28.30 31.17
C PRO A 52 -27.13 28.20 31.92
N ALA A 53 -27.17 27.21 32.81
CA ALA A 53 -28.28 26.79 33.62
C ALA A 53 -28.90 27.91 34.47
N LYS A 54 -30.24 27.98 34.45
CA LYS A 54 -31.02 28.61 35.52
C LYS A 54 -31.54 27.51 36.45
N ALA A 55 -31.06 27.54 37.68
CA ALA A 55 -31.38 26.58 38.71
C ALA A 55 -32.78 26.81 39.33
N VAL A 56 -33.27 25.72 39.96
CA VAL A 56 -34.31 25.62 41.02
C VAL A 56 -35.76 25.72 40.51
N THR A 57 -36.58 24.66 40.58
CA THR A 57 -37.14 24.08 41.81
C THR A 57 -37.69 22.67 41.56
N ALA A 58 -37.45 21.79 42.53
CA ALA A 58 -38.15 20.53 42.68
C ALA A 58 -39.56 20.79 43.21
N THR A 59 -40.59 20.32 42.50
CA THR A 59 -41.92 20.07 43.07
C THR A 59 -42.47 18.77 42.46
N ALA A 60 -42.99 17.93 43.35
CA ALA A 60 -43.46 16.59 43.14
C ALA A 60 -44.70 16.46 42.23
N GLY A 61 -44.80 15.28 41.59
CA GLY A 61 -46.07 14.57 41.43
C GLY A 61 -46.75 14.64 40.06
N LYS A 62 -46.58 13.60 39.23
CA LYS A 62 -47.67 12.74 38.74
C LYS A 62 -47.13 11.65 37.82
N THR A 63 -47.53 10.42 38.10
CA THR A 63 -47.40 9.25 37.23
C THR A 63 -48.00 9.52 35.85
N ALA A 64 -47.14 9.73 34.85
CA ALA A 64 -47.54 9.72 33.44
C ALA A 64 -47.17 8.37 32.83
N ARG A 65 -48.21 7.59 32.53
CA ARG A 65 -48.20 6.41 31.66
C ARG A 65 -47.45 6.73 30.36
N PRO A 66 -46.56 5.86 29.85
CA PRO A 66 -45.91 6.13 28.57
C PRO A 66 -46.98 6.09 27.47
N ALA A 67 -47.29 7.26 26.92
CA ALA A 67 -48.08 7.37 25.70
C ALA A 67 -47.32 6.63 24.59
N ALA A 68 -48.01 5.68 23.96
CA ALA A 68 -47.53 4.99 22.78
C ALA A 68 -47.15 6.05 21.74
N GLN A 69 -45.85 6.14 21.45
CA GLN A 69 -45.35 6.97 20.37
C GLN A 69 -45.87 6.37 19.07
N THR A 70 -46.89 7.00 18.49
CA THR A 70 -47.34 6.71 17.14
C THR A 70 -46.18 6.96 16.21
N ILE A 71 -45.63 5.89 15.65
CA ILE A 71 -44.61 5.93 14.60
C ILE A 71 -45.27 6.65 13.43
N VAL A 72 -44.92 7.93 13.23
CA VAL A 72 -45.36 8.69 12.06
C VAL A 72 -44.53 8.18 10.89
N ASP A 73 -45.16 7.39 10.03
CA ASP A 73 -44.56 6.94 8.76
C ASP A 73 -44.28 8.16 7.89
N ARG A 74 -43.04 8.63 7.91
CA ARG A 74 -42.60 9.76 7.10
C ARG A 74 -42.56 9.31 5.64
N PRO A 75 -43.20 10.04 4.69
CA PRO A 75 -43.20 9.63 3.29
C PRO A 75 -41.76 9.62 2.79
N LYS A 76 -41.36 8.48 2.21
CA LYS A 76 -40.01 8.24 1.69
C LYS A 76 -39.67 9.36 0.71
N SER A 77 -38.71 10.21 1.06
CA SER A 77 -38.43 11.39 0.26
C SER A 77 -37.74 10.94 -1.03
N TRP A 78 -38.16 11.46 -2.18
CA TRP A 78 -37.55 11.14 -3.49
C TRP A 78 -36.04 11.42 -3.51
N ARG A 79 -35.59 12.34 -2.64
CA ARG A 79 -34.17 12.64 -2.39
C ARG A 79 -33.43 11.45 -1.82
N ASP A 80 -34.01 10.71 -0.88
CA ASP A 80 -33.39 9.51 -0.30
C ASP A 80 -33.17 8.43 -1.37
N THR A 81 -34.12 8.29 -2.29
CA THR A 81 -33.99 7.37 -3.43
C THR A 81 -32.90 7.81 -4.42
N LEU A 82 -32.76 9.11 -4.67
CA LEU A 82 -31.67 9.65 -5.51
C LEU A 82 -30.30 9.48 -4.85
N LEU A 83 -30.19 9.74 -3.54
CA LEU A 83 -28.95 9.54 -2.79
C LEU A 83 -28.56 8.06 -2.79
N LEU A 84 -29.52 7.15 -2.61
CA LEU A 84 -29.29 5.71 -2.70
C LEU A 84 -28.85 5.29 -4.12
N GLY A 85 -29.47 5.85 -5.17
CA GLY A 85 -29.07 5.58 -6.55
C GLY A 85 -27.64 6.04 -6.84
N LEU A 86 -27.27 7.23 -6.35
CA LEU A 86 -25.91 7.76 -6.47
C LEU A 86 -24.90 6.88 -5.72
N GLU A 87 -25.23 6.46 -4.49
CA GLU A 87 -24.38 5.59 -3.68
C GLU A 87 -24.12 4.26 -4.38
N VAL A 88 -25.17 3.59 -4.86
CA VAL A 88 -25.04 2.32 -5.59
C VAL A 88 -24.20 2.52 -6.85
N THR A 89 -24.42 3.60 -7.59
CA THR A 89 -23.64 3.91 -8.79
C THR A 89 -22.16 4.17 -8.46
N ALA A 90 -21.88 4.87 -7.37
CA ALA A 90 -20.52 5.13 -6.91
C ALA A 90 -19.81 3.84 -6.50
N VAL A 91 -20.48 2.94 -5.79
CA VAL A 91 -19.93 1.63 -5.40
C VAL A 91 -19.65 0.78 -6.63
N VAL A 92 -20.59 0.70 -7.58
CA VAL A 92 -20.39 -0.05 -8.83
C VAL A 92 -19.23 0.53 -9.64
N GLY A 93 -19.15 1.87 -9.75
CA GLY A 93 -18.05 2.55 -10.42
C GLY A 93 -16.70 2.27 -9.76
N LEU A 94 -16.63 2.30 -8.43
CA LEU A 94 -15.41 1.98 -7.69
C LEU A 94 -14.96 0.54 -7.95
N VAL A 95 -15.89 -0.42 -7.93
CA VAL A 95 -15.59 -1.82 -8.23
C VAL A 95 -15.08 -1.96 -9.68
N ALA A 96 -15.71 -1.29 -10.64
CA ALA A 96 -15.27 -1.32 -12.03
C ALA A 96 -13.84 -0.76 -12.20
N VAL A 97 -13.50 0.35 -11.53
CA VAL A 97 -12.14 0.93 -11.55
C VAL A 97 -11.12 -0.04 -10.96
N LEU A 98 -11.43 -0.69 -9.84
CA LEU A 98 -10.54 -1.67 -9.21
C LEU A 98 -10.30 -2.89 -10.11
N VAL A 99 -11.36 -3.40 -10.75
CA VAL A 99 -11.25 -4.52 -11.69
C VAL A 99 -10.42 -4.14 -12.91
N ALA A 100 -10.66 -2.98 -13.51
CA ALA A 100 -9.86 -2.47 -14.62
C ALA A 100 -8.38 -2.29 -14.24
N SER A 101 -8.12 -1.71 -13.06
CA SER A 101 -6.77 -1.55 -12.53
C SER A 101 -6.07 -2.90 -12.33
N TYR A 102 -6.79 -3.90 -11.81
CA TYR A 102 -6.25 -5.24 -11.61
C TYR A 102 -5.84 -5.92 -12.93
N PHE A 103 -6.68 -5.82 -13.96
CA PHE A 103 -6.35 -6.36 -15.28
C PHE A 103 -5.15 -5.63 -15.90
N ASN A 104 -5.10 -4.31 -15.79
CA ASN A 104 -3.96 -3.52 -16.29
C ASN A 104 -2.66 -3.90 -15.56
N LEU A 105 -2.69 -4.04 -14.23
CA LEU A 105 -1.53 -4.50 -13.45
C LEU A 105 -1.08 -5.91 -13.82
N ARG A 106 -2.01 -6.82 -14.15
CA ARG A 106 -1.64 -8.16 -14.63
C ARG A 106 -0.95 -8.10 -15.99
N GLU A 107 -1.51 -7.37 -16.94
CA GLU A 107 -0.95 -7.22 -18.28
C GLU A 107 0.47 -6.64 -18.22
N LEU A 108 0.68 -5.56 -17.45
CA LEU A 108 2.00 -4.98 -17.25
C LEU A 108 2.99 -5.97 -16.61
N ASN A 109 2.53 -6.80 -15.66
CA ASN A 109 3.41 -7.77 -15.02
C ASN A 109 3.80 -8.89 -15.99
N ASP A 110 2.87 -9.33 -16.85
CA ASP A 110 3.13 -10.33 -17.88
C ASP A 110 4.11 -9.79 -18.94
N GLU A 111 3.92 -8.54 -19.40
CA GLU A 111 4.84 -7.87 -20.33
C GLU A 111 6.26 -7.73 -19.75
N VAL A 112 6.38 -7.31 -18.49
CA VAL A 112 7.69 -7.19 -17.81
C VAL A 112 8.34 -8.56 -17.63
N ALA A 113 7.56 -9.59 -17.28
CA ALA A 113 8.08 -10.95 -17.16
C ALA A 113 8.63 -11.47 -18.49
N VAL A 114 7.92 -11.24 -19.60
CA VAL A 114 8.38 -11.61 -20.95
C VAL A 114 9.62 -10.80 -21.35
N ALA A 115 9.65 -9.49 -21.08
CA ALA A 115 10.80 -8.64 -21.38
C ALA A 115 12.06 -9.09 -20.62
N GLN A 116 11.93 -9.43 -19.34
CA GLN A 116 13.04 -9.98 -18.55
C GLN A 116 13.52 -11.32 -19.09
N GLN A 117 12.59 -12.20 -19.48
CA GLN A 117 12.94 -13.50 -20.06
C GLN A 117 13.69 -13.34 -21.39
N ASN A 118 13.27 -12.42 -22.25
CA ASN A 118 13.97 -12.12 -23.51
C ASN A 118 15.38 -11.58 -23.29
N LEU A 119 15.61 -10.78 -22.24
CA LEU A 119 16.95 -10.31 -21.86
C LEU A 119 17.85 -11.47 -21.38
N LEU A 120 17.29 -12.47 -20.71
CA LEU A 120 18.03 -13.66 -20.28
C LEU A 120 18.37 -14.59 -21.46
N THR A 121 17.49 -14.70 -22.47
CA THR A 121 17.72 -15.54 -23.67
C THR A 121 18.80 -14.96 -24.61
N VAL A 122 19.08 -13.65 -24.57
CA VAL A 122 20.24 -13.05 -25.26
C VAL A 122 21.58 -13.50 -24.63
N THR A 123 21.54 -14.12 -23.45
CA THR A 123 22.69 -14.69 -22.74
C THR A 123 22.73 -16.22 -22.89
N GLU A 124 22.45 -16.77 -24.08
CA GLU A 124 22.88 -18.14 -24.40
C GLU A 124 24.29 -18.13 -25.04
N PRO A 125 25.11 -19.16 -24.77
CA PRO A 125 26.54 -19.15 -25.02
C PRO A 125 26.82 -19.20 -26.53
N VAL A 126 27.61 -18.23 -26.99
CA VAL A 126 28.26 -18.23 -28.30
C VAL A 126 28.90 -19.62 -28.54
N PRO A 127 28.52 -20.35 -29.62
CA PRO A 127 29.32 -21.48 -30.09
C PRO A 127 30.72 -20.97 -30.37
N ALA A 128 31.70 -21.59 -29.72
CA ALA A 128 33.11 -21.20 -29.77
C ALA A 128 33.73 -21.48 -31.15
N GLU A 129 33.34 -20.72 -32.17
CA GLU A 129 34.05 -20.63 -33.45
C GLU A 129 33.54 -19.44 -34.28
N ALA A 130 33.83 -18.21 -33.82
CA ALA A 130 33.68 -17.03 -34.65
C ALA A 130 34.76 -16.01 -34.26
N PRO A 131 35.37 -15.30 -35.24
CA PRO A 131 36.42 -14.32 -34.98
C PRO A 131 35.89 -13.24 -34.01
N PRO A 132 36.78 -12.57 -33.25
CA PRO A 132 36.35 -11.62 -32.23
C PRO A 132 35.38 -10.61 -32.85
N PRO A 133 34.16 -10.43 -32.29
CA PRO A 133 33.23 -9.46 -32.81
C PRO A 133 33.93 -8.11 -32.77
N ALA A 134 34.05 -7.47 -33.94
CA ALA A 134 34.49 -6.08 -34.02
C ALA A 134 33.63 -5.28 -33.03
N PRO A 135 34.23 -4.42 -32.20
CA PRO A 135 33.45 -3.64 -31.24
C PRO A 135 32.38 -2.90 -32.01
N ILE A 136 31.12 -3.09 -31.61
CA ILE A 136 30.00 -2.34 -32.15
C ILE A 136 30.28 -0.88 -31.79
N ALA A 137 30.91 -0.16 -32.71
CA ALA A 137 31.19 1.26 -32.59
C ALA A 137 29.88 2.02 -32.84
N LEU A 138 28.92 1.87 -31.92
CA LEU A 138 27.77 2.75 -31.82
C LEU A 138 28.32 4.13 -31.46
N ALA A 139 28.59 4.94 -32.47
CA ALA A 139 29.00 6.34 -32.30
C ALA A 139 27.97 7.14 -31.46
N ARG A 140 26.74 6.63 -31.33
CA ARG A 140 25.67 7.18 -30.51
C ARG A 140 24.82 6.07 -29.92
N LEU A 141 24.55 6.13 -28.62
CA LEU A 141 23.59 5.26 -27.95
C LEU A 141 22.15 5.65 -28.35
N PRO A 142 21.15 4.76 -28.19
CA PRO A 142 19.74 5.05 -28.48
C PRO A 142 19.21 6.31 -27.76
N GLY A 143 19.81 6.70 -26.63
CA GLY A 143 19.51 7.93 -25.90
C GLY A 143 20.15 9.21 -26.46
N GLY A 144 20.84 9.16 -27.59
CA GLY A 144 21.50 10.32 -28.21
C GLY A 144 22.84 10.71 -27.57
N HIS A 145 23.26 10.03 -26.52
CA HIS A 145 24.53 10.28 -25.84
C HIS A 145 25.69 9.54 -26.50
N THR A 146 26.89 10.13 -26.43
CA THR A 146 28.13 9.45 -26.79
C THR A 146 28.48 8.43 -25.69
N PRO A 147 28.88 7.20 -26.07
CA PRO A 147 29.28 6.22 -25.08
C PRO A 147 30.54 6.70 -24.34
N PRO A 148 30.69 6.39 -23.04
CA PRO A 148 31.83 6.83 -22.24
C PRO A 148 33.18 6.30 -22.75
N THR A 149 33.15 5.27 -23.60
CA THR A 149 34.32 4.64 -24.23
C THR A 149 34.73 5.31 -25.55
N ALA A 150 34.04 6.38 -25.99
CA ALA A 150 34.39 7.10 -27.21
C ALA A 150 35.74 7.84 -27.06
N PRO A 151 36.57 7.91 -28.13
CA PRO A 151 37.77 8.73 -28.12
C PRO A 151 37.37 10.21 -27.96
N GLY A 152 37.57 10.76 -26.75
CA GLY A 152 37.10 12.09 -26.34
C GLY A 152 36.24 12.10 -25.06
N GLY A 153 35.86 10.94 -24.54
CA GLY A 153 35.05 10.80 -23.31
C GLY A 153 33.56 11.08 -23.53
N ALA A 154 32.78 10.99 -22.46
CA ALA A 154 31.37 11.37 -22.46
C ALA A 154 31.25 12.90 -22.56
N VAL A 155 31.31 13.43 -23.79
CA VAL A 155 30.94 14.83 -24.05
C VAL A 155 29.45 14.96 -23.70
N PRO A 156 29.02 15.98 -22.92
CA PRO A 156 27.61 16.27 -22.74
C PRO A 156 27.02 16.69 -24.08
N ASP A 157 26.58 15.70 -24.86
CA ASP A 157 25.99 15.94 -26.16
C ASP A 157 24.49 16.14 -25.99
N VAL A 158 24.01 17.27 -26.50
CA VAL A 158 22.59 17.60 -26.53
C VAL A 158 21.93 16.60 -27.49
N PRO A 159 20.87 15.87 -27.06
CA PRO A 159 20.14 14.96 -27.93
C PRO A 159 19.72 15.64 -29.24
N LEU A 160 19.77 14.92 -30.36
CA LEU A 160 19.58 15.49 -31.71
C LEU A 160 18.33 16.37 -31.85
N HIS A 161 17.22 15.97 -31.24
CA HIS A 161 15.95 16.70 -31.26
C HIS A 161 15.95 18.02 -30.45
N LEU A 162 16.92 18.19 -29.54
CA LEU A 162 17.08 19.38 -28.70
C LEU A 162 18.17 20.32 -29.22
N GLN A 163 18.96 19.91 -30.21
CA GLN A 163 20.06 20.74 -30.75
C GLN A 163 19.55 22.02 -31.41
N GLU A 164 18.35 22.00 -32.00
CA GLU A 164 17.71 23.19 -32.57
C GLU A 164 17.27 24.21 -31.51
N TRP A 165 17.05 23.76 -30.28
CA TRP A 165 16.43 24.53 -29.20
C TRP A 165 17.44 24.97 -28.14
N VAL A 166 18.58 24.28 -28.05
CA VAL A 166 19.64 24.54 -27.08
C VAL A 166 20.88 24.99 -27.83
N GLN A 167 21.15 26.30 -27.84
CA GLN A 167 22.47 26.80 -28.23
C GLN A 167 23.48 26.34 -27.16
N PRO A 168 24.57 25.63 -27.52
CA PRO A 168 25.59 25.28 -26.56
C PRO A 168 26.18 26.57 -26.01
N ALA A 169 25.89 26.89 -24.74
CA ALA A 169 26.63 27.92 -24.06
C ALA A 169 28.09 27.44 -24.01
N ALA A 170 28.98 28.10 -24.76
CA ALA A 170 30.41 27.81 -24.84
C ALA A 170 31.12 27.82 -23.46
N SER A 171 30.41 28.22 -22.41
CA SER A 171 30.85 28.36 -21.03
C SER A 171 31.03 27.04 -20.25
N PHE A 172 30.51 25.90 -20.73
CA PHE A 172 30.64 24.62 -20.01
C PHE A 172 31.82 23.75 -20.46
N ALA A 173 32.53 24.14 -21.53
CA ALA A 173 33.60 23.34 -22.12
C ALA A 173 34.90 23.29 -21.28
N SER A 174 35.03 24.08 -20.20
CA SER A 174 36.26 24.15 -19.39
C SER A 174 36.23 23.34 -18.09
N ALA A 175 35.16 22.61 -17.78
CA ALA A 175 35.13 21.68 -16.63
C ALA A 175 35.42 20.21 -17.02
N ALA A 176 35.78 19.96 -18.27
CA ALA A 176 36.20 18.65 -18.77
C ALA A 176 37.71 18.43 -18.57
N ALA A 177 38.15 18.36 -17.31
CA ALA A 177 39.43 17.77 -16.95
C ALA A 177 39.42 17.48 -15.45
N SER A 178 39.65 16.21 -15.07
CA SER A 178 39.66 15.70 -13.68
C SER A 178 38.29 15.26 -13.14
N VAL A 179 37.60 14.35 -13.83
CA VAL A 179 36.89 13.31 -13.08
C VAL A 179 37.96 12.28 -12.74
N GLU A 180 38.60 12.49 -11.59
CA GLU A 180 39.26 11.42 -10.85
C GLU A 180 38.29 10.22 -10.89
N ILE A 181 38.75 9.04 -11.32
CA ILE A 181 37.96 7.83 -11.15
C ILE A 181 37.93 7.61 -9.65
N GLU A 182 36.97 8.23 -8.96
CA GLU A 182 36.71 8.09 -7.54
C GLU A 182 36.71 6.58 -7.27
N GLN A 183 37.80 6.11 -6.66
CA GLN A 183 38.08 4.70 -6.43
C GLN A 183 36.90 4.07 -5.71
N GLN A 184 36.00 3.38 -6.44
CA GLN A 184 34.83 2.62 -5.94
C GLN A 184 34.55 2.89 -4.45
N GLN A 185 34.17 4.12 -4.11
CA GLN A 185 34.04 4.49 -2.70
C GLN A 185 32.73 3.87 -2.24
N SER A 186 32.84 2.66 -1.71
CA SER A 186 31.80 1.91 -1.00
C SER A 186 30.41 2.09 -1.60
N ALA A 187 30.19 1.56 -2.80
CA ALA A 187 28.83 1.43 -3.32
C ALA A 187 27.98 0.63 -2.31
N GLY A 188 26.78 1.13 -2.02
CA GLY A 188 25.84 0.45 -1.13
C GLY A 188 25.53 -0.97 -1.63
N PRO A 189 25.12 -1.89 -0.74
CA PRO A 189 24.81 -3.26 -1.13
C PRO A 189 23.58 -3.30 -2.05
N THR A 190 23.72 -3.88 -3.23
CA THR A 190 22.65 -3.92 -4.25
C THR A 190 22.03 -5.31 -4.42
N ARG A 191 22.84 -6.37 -4.36
CA ARG A 191 22.41 -7.75 -4.65
C ARG A 191 23.31 -8.75 -3.93
N ILE A 192 22.73 -9.86 -3.46
CA ILE A 192 23.46 -10.98 -2.87
C ILE A 192 23.27 -12.23 -3.73
N VAL A 193 24.39 -12.87 -4.09
CA VAL A 193 24.41 -14.12 -4.85
C VAL A 193 25.22 -15.15 -4.09
N ILE A 194 24.61 -16.30 -3.76
CA ILE A 194 25.26 -17.42 -3.09
C ILE A 194 25.03 -18.67 -3.94
N PRO A 195 25.95 -18.98 -4.88
CA PRO A 195 25.74 -20.02 -5.89
C PRO A 195 25.51 -21.42 -5.30
N LYS A 196 26.21 -21.75 -4.22
CA LYS A 196 26.16 -23.08 -3.57
C LYS A 196 24.77 -23.44 -3.04
N ILE A 197 23.99 -22.43 -2.64
CA ILE A 197 22.61 -22.59 -2.17
C ILE A 197 21.60 -21.95 -3.14
N LYS A 198 22.06 -21.55 -4.33
CA LYS A 198 21.26 -20.92 -5.39
C LYS A 198 20.44 -19.72 -4.88
N VAL A 199 21.02 -18.92 -3.97
CA VAL A 199 20.39 -17.67 -3.53
C VAL A 199 20.82 -16.56 -4.47
N ASP A 200 19.85 -15.80 -4.93
CA ASP A 200 20.04 -14.64 -5.78
C ASP A 200 18.92 -13.64 -5.48
N ALA A 201 19.25 -12.57 -4.76
CA ALA A 201 18.25 -11.66 -4.24
C ALA A 201 18.73 -10.20 -4.22
N PRO A 202 17.83 -9.23 -4.46
CA PRO A 202 18.14 -7.81 -4.26
C PRO A 202 18.30 -7.49 -2.76
N ILE A 203 19.17 -6.53 -2.47
CA ILE A 203 19.37 -6.00 -1.12
C ILE A 203 18.60 -4.69 -0.98
N VAL A 204 17.83 -4.58 0.10
CA VAL A 204 17.02 -3.40 0.44
C VAL A 204 17.61 -2.74 1.68
N SER A 205 17.59 -1.40 1.72
CA SER A 205 18.00 -0.65 2.91
C SER A 205 16.96 -0.81 4.02
N GLY A 206 17.32 -1.45 5.13
CA GLY A 206 16.43 -1.65 6.27
C GLY A 206 16.19 -3.11 6.63
N VAL A 207 15.72 -3.33 7.85
CA VAL A 207 15.47 -4.67 8.43
C VAL A 207 14.06 -4.79 9.03
N THR A 208 13.16 -3.88 8.65
CA THR A 208 11.76 -3.98 9.09
C THR A 208 11.08 -5.14 8.35
N TRP A 209 9.98 -5.65 8.91
CA TRP A 209 9.26 -6.77 8.29
C TRP A 209 8.77 -6.47 6.87
N GLU A 210 8.40 -5.22 6.61
CA GLU A 210 7.96 -4.76 5.29
C GLU A 210 9.12 -4.66 4.28
N ASP A 211 10.34 -4.34 4.74
CA ASP A 211 11.55 -4.34 3.89
C ASP A 211 11.99 -5.75 3.54
N LEU A 212 11.97 -6.67 4.52
CA LEU A 212 12.38 -8.07 4.35
C LEU A 212 11.46 -8.86 3.41
N LYS A 213 10.27 -8.35 3.11
CA LYS A 213 9.41 -8.89 2.05
C LYS A 213 9.88 -8.54 0.66
N LYS A 214 10.57 -7.40 0.50
CA LYS A 214 11.04 -6.88 -0.79
C LYS A 214 12.40 -7.46 -1.17
N GLY A 215 13.16 -7.99 -0.21
CA GLY A 215 14.47 -8.61 -0.44
C GLY A 215 15.24 -8.83 0.84
N VAL A 216 16.56 -8.99 0.69
CA VAL A 216 17.48 -9.14 1.83
C VAL A 216 17.72 -7.78 2.45
N GLY A 217 17.52 -7.63 3.75
CA GLY A 217 17.69 -6.36 4.45
C GLY A 217 19.15 -6.05 4.77
N HIS A 218 19.59 -4.82 4.47
CA HIS A 218 20.84 -4.26 5.00
C HIS A 218 20.57 -3.59 6.35
N LEU A 219 21.34 -3.98 7.37
CA LEU A 219 21.22 -3.43 8.71
C LEU A 219 21.66 -1.96 8.73
N PRO A 220 20.80 -1.02 9.17
CA PRO A 220 21.22 0.37 9.30
C PRO A 220 22.36 0.51 10.32
N GLY A 221 23.43 1.20 9.93
CA GLY A 221 24.62 1.38 10.76
C GLY A 221 25.65 0.23 10.70
N SER A 222 25.42 -0.82 9.89
CA SER A 222 26.48 -1.79 9.59
C SER A 222 27.39 -1.30 8.47
N ALA A 223 28.61 -1.85 8.42
CA ALA A 223 29.57 -1.59 7.36
C ALA A 223 29.03 -2.04 5.99
N HIS A 224 29.33 -1.26 4.95
CA HIS A 224 28.99 -1.61 3.58
C HIS A 224 29.91 -2.71 3.01
N PRO A 225 29.52 -3.38 1.91
CA PRO A 225 30.38 -4.36 1.26
C PRO A 225 31.77 -3.77 0.92
N GLY A 226 32.82 -4.46 1.34
CA GLY A 226 34.21 -4.02 1.13
C GLY A 226 34.75 -3.09 2.23
N GLN A 227 33.93 -2.64 3.18
CA GLN A 227 34.39 -1.90 4.35
C GLN A 227 34.81 -2.86 5.47
N ARG A 228 35.74 -2.42 6.33
CA ARG A 228 36.00 -3.09 7.60
C ARG A 228 34.82 -2.81 8.54
N GLY A 229 34.25 -3.87 9.11
CA GLY A 229 33.19 -3.82 10.12
C GLY A 229 33.69 -4.08 11.53
#